data_AF-A0A099T284-F1
#
_entry.id   AF-A0A099T284-F1
#
_cell.length_a   1.000
_cell.length_b   1.000
_cell.length_c   1.000
_cell.angle_alpha   90.00
_cell.angle_beta   90.00
_cell.angle_gamma   90.00
#
_symmetry.space_group_name_H-M   'P 1'
#
loop_
_entity.id
_entity.type
_entity.pdbx_description
1 polymer ?
#
loop_
_entity_poly.entity_id
_entity_poly.type
_entity_poly.pdbx_seq_one_letter_code
_entity_poly.pdbx_strand_id
1 'polypeptide(L)'
;MVGIGTAVLVFALFAAIVLYLLVNYSSLMAAISLLLLPLVTIVAIPETANAFLAYEHARLAGGLVPINNYHLLLFVWSTIIGIILYTEFLTWYLSKNKRPIK
;
A
#
# COMPACT_ATOMS: atom_id res chain seq x y z
N MET A 1 -20.03 0.61 13.87
CA MET A 1 -20.14 0.28 12.43
C MET A 1 -18.97 0.91 11.70
N VAL A 2 -18.05 0.11 11.15
CA VAL A 2 -16.97 0.62 10.27
C VAL A 2 -17.63 0.82 8.89
N GLY A 3 -18.02 2.06 8.57
CA GLY A 3 -18.60 2.37 7.26
C GLY A 3 -17.53 2.43 6.17
N ILE A 4 -17.93 2.31 4.90
CA ILE A 4 -17.02 2.39 3.73
C ILE A 4 -16.08 3.60 3.78
N GLY A 5 -16.59 4.75 4.27
CA GLY A 5 -15.80 5.97 4.43
C GLY A 5 -14.64 5.83 5.41
N THR A 6 -14.82 5.06 6.49
CA THR A 6 -13.73 4.83 7.46
C THR A 6 -12.62 3.95 6.89
N ALA A 7 -12.96 2.92 6.10
CA ALA A 7 -11.97 2.08 5.44
C ALA A 7 -11.16 2.85 4.40
N VAL A 8 -11.85 3.63 3.56
CA VAL A 8 -11.19 4.50 2.56
C VAL A 8 -10.25 5.50 3.24
N LEU A 9 -10.66 6.14 4.33
CA LEU A 9 -9.81 7.06 5.08
C LEU A 9 -8.56 6.36 5.64
N VAL A 10 -8.69 5.17 6.23
CA VAL A 10 -7.55 4.41 6.78
C VAL A 10 -6.56 4.06 5.67
N PHE A 11 -7.03 3.53 4.54
CA PHE A 11 -6.15 3.19 3.42
C PHE A 11 -5.54 4.42 2.74
N ALA A 12 -6.27 5.52 2.64
CA ALA A 12 -5.75 6.78 2.10
C ALA A 12 -4.66 7.36 3.00
N LEU A 13 -4.86 7.36 4.32
CA LEU A 13 -3.83 7.79 5.28
C LEU A 13 -2.61 6.89 5.23
N PHE A 14 -2.81 5.57 5.18
CA PHE A 14 -1.72 4.61 5.01
C PHE A 14 -0.92 4.87 3.72
N ALA A 15 -1.61 5.03 2.59
CA ALA A 15 -0.96 5.36 1.31
C ALA A 15 -0.21 6.70 1.38
N ALA A 16 -0.81 7.73 1.98
CA ALA A 16 -0.20 9.04 2.13
C ALA A 16 1.09 8.98 2.98
N ILE A 17 1.09 8.20 4.07
CA ILE A 17 2.29 7.99 4.90
C ILE A 17 3.39 7.33 4.09
N VAL A 18 3.07 6.26 3.33
CA VAL A 18 4.08 5.55 2.53
C VAL A 18 4.63 6.45 1.41
N LEU A 19 3.76 7.20 0.73
CA LEU A 19 4.19 8.14 -0.31
C LEU A 19 5.02 9.30 0.28
N TYR A 20 4.67 9.79 1.46
CA TYR A 20 5.46 10.79 2.17
C TYR A 20 6.87 10.26 2.49
N LEU A 21 6.98 9.02 2.95
CA LEU A 21 8.27 8.36 3.18
C LEU A 21 9.07 8.16 1.90
N LEU A 22 8.40 7.79 0.80
CA LEU A 22 9.02 7.62 -0.50
C LEU A 22 9.64 8.93 -1.01
N VAL A 23 8.89 10.03 -0.90
CA VAL A 23 9.30 11.34 -1.44
C VAL A 23 10.36 12.02 -0.57
N ASN A 24 10.25 11.92 0.77
CA ASN A 24 11.06 12.72 1.69
C ASN A 24 12.22 11.96 2.35
N TYR A 25 12.22 10.62 2.32
CA TYR A 25 13.23 9.81 3.01
C TYR A 25 13.96 8.85 2.07
N SER A 26 13.35 7.71 1.74
CA SER A 26 13.94 6.73 0.82
C SER A 26 12.92 5.71 0.32
N SER A 27 13.20 5.13 -0.85
CA SER A 27 12.43 4.02 -1.42
C SER A 27 12.40 2.79 -0.50
N LEU A 28 13.52 2.50 0.17
CA LEU A 28 13.62 1.40 1.14
C LEU A 28 12.70 1.59 2.35
N MET A 29 12.70 2.78 2.97
CA MET A 29 11.82 3.06 4.12
C MET A 29 10.34 3.00 3.74
N ALA A 30 9.99 3.48 2.54
CA ALA A 30 8.64 3.37 2.02
C ALA A 30 8.24 1.90 1.82
N ALA A 31 9.10 1.07 1.21
CA ALA A 31 8.84 -0.35 0.98
C ALA A 31 8.69 -1.13 2.30
N ILE A 32 9.58 -0.88 3.27
CA ILE A 32 9.50 -1.47 4.61
C ILE A 32 8.18 -1.10 5.27
N SER A 33 7.79 0.18 5.23
CA SER A 33 6.56 0.64 5.86
C SER A 33 5.31 0.08 5.18
N LEU A 34 5.32 0.00 3.85
CA LEU A 34 4.23 -0.58 3.05
C LEU A 34 3.95 -2.04 3.44
N LEU A 35 5.00 -2.83 3.67
CA LEU A 35 4.87 -4.25 3.99
C LEU A 35 4.69 -4.48 5.49
N LEU A 36 5.55 -3.89 6.32
CA LEU A 36 5.57 -4.20 7.75
C LEU A 36 4.38 -3.62 8.49
N LEU A 37 3.89 -2.42 8.15
CA LEU A 37 2.77 -1.84 8.90
C LEU A 37 1.55 -2.76 8.89
N PRO A 38 0.99 -3.19 7.74
CA PRO A 38 -0.18 -4.07 7.74
C PRO A 38 0.10 -5.44 8.38
N LEU A 39 1.30 -6.01 8.17
CA LEU A 39 1.67 -7.30 8.74
C LEU A 39 1.76 -7.24 10.27
N VAL A 40 2.38 -6.20 10.81
CA VAL A 40 2.48 -5.97 12.26
C VAL A 40 1.08 -5.78 12.83
N THR A 41 0.18 -5.04 12.17
CA THR A 41 -1.20 -4.87 12.65
C THR A 41 -1.95 -6.19 12.72
N ILE A 42 -1.80 -7.05 11.69
CA ILE A 42 -2.42 -8.38 11.64
C ILE A 42 -1.91 -9.27 12.79
N VAL A 43 -0.61 -9.21 13.09
CA VAL A 43 -0.01 -10.03 14.17
C VAL A 43 -0.33 -9.48 15.56
N ALA A 44 -0.34 -8.15 15.73
CA ALA A 44 -0.54 -7.51 17.02
C ALA A 44 -1.99 -7.53 17.50
N ILE A 45 -2.96 -7.36 16.60
CA ILE A 45 -4.39 -7.30 16.91
C ILE A 45 -5.22 -8.15 15.93
N PRO A 46 -5.01 -9.48 15.89
CA PRO A 46 -5.52 -10.35 14.83
C PRO A 46 -7.04 -10.34 14.68
N GLU A 47 -7.78 -10.33 15.79
CA GLU A 47 -9.25 -10.34 15.76
C GLU A 47 -9.80 -9.08 15.11
N THR A 48 -9.31 -7.91 15.54
CA THR A 48 -9.73 -6.61 14.99
C THR A 48 -9.27 -6.44 13.55
N ALA A 49 -8.03 -6.85 13.24
CA ALA A 49 -7.48 -6.77 11.89
C ALA A 49 -8.26 -7.64 10.90
N ASN A 50 -8.55 -8.89 11.27
CA ASN A 50 -9.34 -9.79 10.41
C ASN A 50 -10.78 -9.31 10.25
N ALA A 51 -11.42 -8.83 11.32
CA ALA A 51 -12.76 -8.26 11.22
C ALA A 51 -12.81 -7.03 10.29
N PHE A 52 -11.79 -6.15 10.37
CA PHE A 52 -11.67 -5.01 9.48
C PHE A 52 -11.42 -5.45 8.03
N LEU A 53 -10.45 -6.33 7.79
CA LEU A 53 -10.04 -6.75 6.44
C LEU A 53 -11.13 -7.59 5.73
N ALA A 54 -11.89 -8.38 6.49
CA ALA A 54 -13.00 -9.18 5.96
C ALA A 54 -14.27 -8.36 5.68
N TYR A 55 -14.33 -7.09 6.11
CA TYR A 55 -15.52 -6.25 5.91
C TYR A 55 -15.86 -6.11 4.42
N GLU A 56 -17.04 -6.59 4.05
CA GLU A 56 -17.55 -6.66 2.68
C GLU A 56 -18.22 -5.34 2.29
N HIS A 57 -17.89 -4.83 1.10
CA HIS A 57 -18.46 -3.60 0.55
C HIS A 57 -19.47 -3.87 -0.57
N ALA A 58 -19.16 -4.87 -1.40
CA ALA A 58 -19.94 -5.23 -2.57
C ALA A 58 -19.72 -6.69 -2.92
N ARG A 59 -20.62 -7.26 -3.73
CA ARG A 59 -20.42 -8.56 -4.36
C ARG A 59 -20.52 -8.44 -5.87
N LEU A 60 -19.59 -9.06 -6.59
CA LEU A 60 -19.59 -9.19 -8.04
C LEU A 60 -20.11 -10.58 -8.45
N ALA A 61 -20.26 -10.77 -9.76
CA ALA A 61 -20.64 -12.05 -10.37
C ALA A 61 -21.92 -12.66 -9.76
N GLY A 62 -22.98 -11.85 -9.63
CA GLY A 62 -24.26 -12.30 -9.10
C GLY A 62 -24.25 -12.68 -7.61
N GLY A 63 -23.26 -12.24 -6.84
CA GLY A 63 -23.17 -12.51 -5.39
C GLY A 63 -22.10 -13.53 -4.99
N LEU A 64 -21.32 -14.04 -5.95
CA LEU A 64 -20.33 -15.10 -5.71
C LEU A 64 -18.95 -14.57 -5.29
N VAL A 65 -18.60 -13.34 -5.68
CA VAL A 65 -17.26 -12.79 -5.44
C VAL A 65 -17.37 -11.56 -4.53
N PRO A 66 -17.09 -11.70 -3.22
CA PRO A 66 -17.13 -10.57 -2.29
C PRO A 66 -15.92 -9.66 -2.48
N ILE A 67 -16.15 -8.35 -2.59
CA ILE A 67 -15.13 -7.31 -2.49
C ILE A 67 -15.10 -6.82 -1.05
N ASN A 68 -13.97 -7.02 -0.38
CA ASN A 68 -13.73 -6.62 0.99
C ASN A 68 -12.44 -5.79 1.13
N ASN A 69 -12.12 -5.38 2.35
CA ASN A 69 -10.94 -4.58 2.63
C ASN A 69 -9.61 -5.28 2.30
N TYR A 70 -9.55 -6.62 2.23
CA TYR A 70 -8.36 -7.30 1.69
C TYR A 70 -8.07 -6.88 0.24
N HIS A 71 -9.09 -6.78 -0.60
CA HIS A 71 -8.92 -6.37 -1.99
C HIS A 71 -8.41 -4.93 -2.09
N LEU A 72 -8.91 -4.03 -1.23
CA LEU A 72 -8.42 -2.65 -1.16
C LEU A 72 -6.96 -2.59 -0.68
N LEU A 73 -6.60 -3.37 0.34
CA LEU A 73 -5.21 -3.47 0.80
C LEU A 73 -4.28 -3.95 -0.34
N LEU A 74 -4.66 -5.02 -1.04
CA LEU A 74 -3.88 -5.57 -2.16
C LEU A 74 -3.78 -4.59 -3.33
N PHE A 75 -4.85 -3.83 -3.60
CA PHE A 75 -4.84 -2.77 -4.61
C PHE A 75 -3.86 -1.65 -4.24
N VAL A 76 -3.88 -1.18 -2.99
CA VAL A 76 -2.94 -0.17 -2.50
C VAL A 76 -1.50 -0.71 -2.54
N TRP A 77 -1.28 -1.94 -2.08
CA TRP A 77 0.03 -2.60 -2.14
C TRP A 77 0.58 -2.68 -3.55
N SER A 78 -0.17 -3.27 -4.49
CA SER A 78 0.28 -3.42 -5.87
C SER A 78 0.59 -2.08 -6.54
N THR A 79 -0.28 -1.08 -6.32
CA THR A 79 -0.09 0.27 -6.85
C THR A 79 1.20 0.91 -6.32
N ILE A 80 1.39 0.92 -5.00
CA ILE A 80 2.54 1.62 -4.39
C ILE A 80 3.84 0.85 -4.62
N ILE A 81 3.84 -0.49 -4.62
CA ILE A 81 5.01 -1.28 -5.03
C ILE A 81 5.44 -0.88 -6.44
N GLY A 82 4.49 -0.79 -7.38
CA GLY A 82 4.77 -0.34 -8.75
C GLY A 82 5.42 1.04 -8.78
N ILE A 83 4.91 1.99 -8.01
CA ILE A 83 5.48 3.34 -7.90
C ILE A 83 6.91 3.29 -7.33
N ILE A 84 7.14 2.59 -6.21
CA ILE A 84 8.46 2.48 -5.58
C ILE A 84 9.49 1.89 -6.56
N LEU A 85 9.15 0.76 -7.19
CA LEU A 85 10.04 0.10 -8.15
C LEU A 85 10.34 0.99 -9.35
N TYR A 86 9.33 1.70 -9.85
CA TYR A 86 9.49 2.64 -10.95
C TYR A 86 10.41 3.81 -10.58
N THR A 87 10.24 4.40 -9.40
CA THR A 87 11.10 5.48 -8.91
C THR A 87 12.54 5.01 -8.72
N GLU A 88 12.75 3.81 -8.19
CA GLU A 88 14.09 3.22 -8.03
C GLU A 88 14.75 2.95 -9.38
N PHE A 89 14.01 2.34 -10.31
CA PHE A 89 14.48 2.07 -11.67
C PHE A 89 14.87 3.36 -12.39
N LEU A 90 14.03 4.40 -12.32
CA LEU A 90 14.30 5.69 -12.95
C LEU A 90 15.54 6.36 -12.34
N THR A 91 15.68 6.31 -11.01
CA THR A 91 16.84 6.86 -10.30
C THR A 91 18.13 6.15 -10.72
N TRP A 92 18.10 4.81 -10.76
CA TRP A 92 19.21 4.00 -11.26
C TRP A 92 19.55 4.35 -12.72
N TYR A 93 18.55 4.40 -13.60
CA TYR A 93 18.74 4.70 -15.02
C TYR A 93 19.39 6.06 -15.25
N LEU A 94 18.91 7.10 -14.56
CA LEU A 94 19.47 8.45 -14.64
C LEU A 94 20.88 8.54 -14.04
N SER A 95 21.18 7.74 -13.02
CA SER A 95 22.53 7.70 -12.44
C SER A 95 23.57 7.15 -13.43
N LYS A 96 23.19 6.21 -14.31
CA LYS A 96 24.07 5.60 -15.32
C LYS A 96 24.44 6.56 -16.44
N ASN A 97 23.64 7.59 -16.69
CA ASN A 97 23.87 8.54 -17.78
C ASN A 97 24.76 9.73 -17.41
N LYS A 98 25.30 9.77 -16.19
CA LYS A 98 26.31 10.74 -15.78
C LYS A 98 27.66 10.38 -16.42
N ARG A 99 27.87 10.78 -17.68
CA ARG A 99 29.20 10.80 -18.30
C ARG A 99 30.11 11.70 -17.44
N PRO A 100 31.33 11.27 -17.05
CA PRO A 100 32.27 12.18 -16.43
C PRO A 100 32.58 13.29 -17.43
N ILE A 101 32.29 14.53 -17.06
CA ILE A 101 32.78 15.70 -17.79
C ILE A 101 34.29 15.67 -17.59
N LYS A 102 35.02 15.28 -18.65
CA LYS A 102 36.48 15.42 -18.72
C LYS A 102 36.84 16.88 -18.89
#